data_AF-A0A455U0Z4-F1
#
_entry.id   AF-A0A455U0Z4-F1
#
_cell.length_a   1.000
_cell.length_b   1.000
_cell.length_c   1.000
_cell.angle_alpha   90.00
_cell.angle_beta   90.00
_cell.angle_gamma   90.00
#
_symmetry.space_group_name_H-M   'P 1'
#
loop_
_entity.id
_entity.type
_entity.pdbx_description
1 polymer ?
#
loop_
_entity_poly.entity_id
_entity_poly.type
_entity_poly.pdbx_seq_one_letter_code
_entity_poly.pdbx_strand_id
1 'polypeptide(L)'
;MVPGAHVPLRTPAKGRYRQFHQIGIEAFGFDGPDIDAEVILLSARLWQELGLMEHVTLELNSLGSSEARAAYRDTLVAYFEQHHEVLDEDSKRRLTSNPLRILDSKNPAMAEMLDAAPQLMDHLDAESREHFDQLTAMLEAAGIDYVINPRLVRGLDYYCRTVFEWTTTALGSQGTVCAGGRYDGLVEQLGGKPTPAVGFAMGIERLILLLETLELIPDEALGGCDVYVLPMDDNATITAITLAEQLRGELPELRLQLHCGGGSFKSRMKKADKSDASMAILLGEDEIAQQSATLKFLRDDREQQNVPQATLGRTLRGLLALVLSKRPYKPR
;
A
#
# COMPACT_ATOMS: atom_id res chain seq x y z
N MET A 1 10.27 3.53 7.35
CA MET A 1 9.28 2.52 6.94
C MET A 1 9.83 1.13 7.17
N VAL A 2 9.17 0.32 7.99
CA VAL A 2 9.58 -1.07 8.27
C VAL A 2 8.53 -2.03 7.69
N PRO A 3 8.87 -2.90 6.71
CA PRO A 3 7.98 -3.93 6.22
C PRO A 3 8.01 -5.19 7.11
N GLY A 4 6.87 -5.83 7.35
CA GLY A 4 6.80 -7.09 8.11
C GLY A 4 5.52 -7.90 7.90
N ALA A 5 5.60 -9.22 8.07
CA ALA A 5 4.47 -10.14 7.95
C ALA A 5 3.76 -10.35 9.30
N HIS A 6 2.43 -10.28 9.30
CA HIS A 6 1.58 -10.39 10.50
C HIS A 6 0.54 -11.49 10.34
N VAL A 7 0.24 -12.22 11.43
CA VAL A 7 -0.67 -13.39 11.43
C VAL A 7 -1.78 -13.25 12.47
N PRO A 8 -2.96 -12.71 12.11
CA PRO A 8 -4.10 -12.61 13.01
C PRO A 8 -4.93 -13.90 12.98
N LEU A 9 -5.44 -14.35 14.14
CA LEU A 9 -6.29 -15.55 14.27
C LEU A 9 -7.75 -15.34 13.78
N ARG A 10 -8.05 -14.24 13.08
CA ARG A 10 -9.42 -13.88 12.65
C ARG A 10 -9.81 -14.60 11.35
N THR A 11 -11.12 -14.81 11.16
CA THR A 11 -11.69 -15.35 9.91
C THR A 11 -11.31 -14.49 8.70
N PRO A 12 -10.82 -15.09 7.59
CA PRO A 12 -10.44 -14.34 6.39
C PRO A 12 -11.64 -13.63 5.74
N ALA A 13 -11.37 -12.49 5.10
CA ALA A 13 -12.32 -11.76 4.25
C ALA A 13 -11.56 -11.06 3.11
N LYS A 14 -12.25 -10.48 2.13
CA LYS A 14 -11.60 -9.75 1.03
C LYS A 14 -10.71 -8.62 1.61
N GLY A 15 -9.42 -8.62 1.28
CA GLY A 15 -8.43 -7.70 1.86
C GLY A 15 -8.02 -7.99 3.31
N ARG A 16 -8.42 -9.14 3.88
CA ARG A 16 -8.05 -9.60 5.22
C ARG A 16 -7.52 -11.02 5.16
N TYR A 17 -6.20 -11.10 5.09
CA TYR A 17 -5.48 -12.35 4.99
C TYR A 17 -5.06 -12.86 6.36
N ARG A 18 -4.89 -14.18 6.49
CA ARG A 18 -4.25 -14.79 7.67
C ARG A 18 -2.77 -14.45 7.77
N GLN A 19 -2.15 -14.08 6.65
CA GLN A 19 -0.81 -13.52 6.62
C GLN A 19 -0.88 -12.31 5.72
N PHE A 20 -0.47 -11.14 6.23
CA PHE A 20 -0.47 -9.90 5.47
C PHE A 20 0.78 -9.08 5.80
N HIS A 21 1.15 -8.18 4.90
CA HIS A 21 2.30 -7.32 5.08
C HIS A 21 1.85 -5.94 5.52
N GLN A 22 2.55 -5.38 6.50
CA GLN A 22 2.38 -3.99 6.88
C GLN A 22 3.65 -3.22 6.62
N ILE A 23 3.45 -1.95 6.29
CA ILE A 23 4.48 -0.93 6.33
C ILE A 23 4.05 0.11 7.36
N GLY A 24 4.99 0.47 8.22
CA GLY A 24 4.74 1.46 9.25
C GLY A 24 5.93 2.37 9.49
N ILE A 25 5.65 3.50 10.14
CA ILE A 25 6.65 4.42 10.65
C ILE A 25 6.36 4.65 12.12
N GLU A 26 7.42 4.80 12.90
CA GLU A 26 7.35 5.11 14.32
C GLU A 26 8.37 6.21 14.61
N ALA A 27 7.97 7.22 15.37
CA ALA A 27 8.81 8.28 15.87
C ALA A 27 8.81 8.23 17.40
N PHE A 28 9.99 8.04 18.00
CA PHE A 28 10.16 7.93 19.46
C PHE A 28 10.93 9.13 20.01
N GLY A 29 10.53 9.59 21.19
CA GLY A 29 11.20 10.67 21.91
C GLY A 29 10.73 12.09 21.54
N PHE A 30 9.63 12.22 20.82
CA PHE A 30 9.04 13.50 20.41
C PHE A 30 7.64 13.66 21.00
N ASP A 31 7.44 14.70 21.81
CA ASP A 31 6.19 14.93 22.56
C ASP A 31 5.24 15.92 21.87
N GLY A 32 5.75 16.73 20.93
CA GLY A 32 4.99 17.80 20.30
C GLY A 32 3.99 17.32 19.25
N PRO A 33 2.96 18.14 18.95
CA PRO A 33 1.98 17.86 17.88
C PRO A 33 2.58 18.00 16.47
N ASP A 34 3.78 18.57 16.35
CA ASP A 34 4.52 18.73 15.10
C ASP A 34 4.95 17.37 14.52
N ILE A 35 5.38 16.43 15.35
CA ILE A 35 5.70 15.07 14.90
C ILE A 35 4.44 14.29 14.50
N ASP A 36 3.30 14.54 15.14
CA ASP A 36 2.00 13.96 14.74
C ASP A 36 1.61 14.44 13.35
N ALA A 37 1.77 15.75 13.09
CA ALA A 37 1.54 16.35 11.78
C ALA A 37 2.47 15.76 10.72
N GLU A 38 3.78 15.67 10.99
CA GLU A 38 4.77 15.07 10.08
C GLU A 38 4.40 13.62 9.71
N VAL A 39 4.00 12.80 10.69
CA VAL A 39 3.57 11.41 10.47
C VAL A 39 2.36 11.34 9.55
N ILE A 40 1.37 12.21 9.74
CA ILE A 40 0.18 12.29 8.88
C ILE A 40 0.57 12.78 7.48
N LEU A 41 1.40 13.82 7.37
CA LEU A 41 1.85 14.39 6.10
C LEU A 41 2.67 13.40 5.26
N LEU A 42 3.50 12.55 5.89
CA LEU A 42 4.20 11.48 5.20
C LEU A 42 3.23 10.49 4.54
N SER A 43 2.14 10.14 5.23
CA SER A 43 1.10 9.30 4.63
C SER A 43 0.30 10.01 3.53
N ALA A 44 -0.01 11.31 3.70
CA ALA A 44 -0.66 12.11 2.66
C ALA A 44 0.18 12.21 1.38
N ARG A 45 1.49 12.42 1.53
CA ARG A 45 2.44 12.45 0.42
C ARG A 45 2.49 11.12 -0.33
N LEU A 46 2.46 10.00 0.40
CA LEU A 46 2.37 8.68 -0.24
C LEU A 46 1.08 8.55 -1.07
N TRP A 47 -0.06 9.07 -0.59
CA TRP A 47 -1.30 9.07 -1.36
C TRP A 47 -1.20 9.92 -2.62
N GLN A 48 -0.55 11.07 -2.57
CA GLN A 48 -0.29 11.90 -3.76
C GLN A 48 0.58 11.16 -4.78
N GLU A 49 1.67 10.53 -4.34
CA GLU A 49 2.57 9.77 -5.23
C GLU A 49 1.89 8.54 -5.86
N LEU A 50 0.91 7.95 -5.17
CA LEU A 50 0.13 6.81 -5.66
C LEU A 50 -1.15 7.20 -6.42
N GLY A 51 -1.45 8.50 -6.56
CA GLY A 51 -2.70 8.97 -7.18
C GLY A 51 -3.96 8.70 -6.35
N LEU A 52 -3.82 8.46 -5.04
CA LEU A 52 -4.89 8.06 -4.13
C LEU A 52 -5.51 9.20 -3.33
N MET A 53 -4.91 10.40 -3.33
CA MET A 53 -5.32 11.49 -2.42
C MET A 53 -6.82 11.83 -2.51
N GLU A 54 -7.40 11.83 -3.71
CA GLU A 54 -8.83 12.13 -3.92
C GLU A 54 -9.77 10.97 -3.55
N HIS A 55 -9.21 9.80 -3.26
CA HIS A 55 -9.96 8.57 -2.97
C HIS A 55 -9.91 8.17 -1.49
N VAL A 56 -9.25 8.97 -0.67
CA VAL A 56 -9.11 8.76 0.77
C VAL A 56 -9.54 9.98 1.56
N THR A 57 -10.04 9.75 2.77
CA THR A 57 -10.43 10.81 3.71
C THR A 57 -9.65 10.63 5.00
N LEU A 58 -9.03 11.69 5.50
CA LEU A 58 -8.40 11.70 6.81
C LEU A 58 -9.48 11.89 7.89
N GLU A 59 -9.60 10.94 8.79
CA GLU A 59 -10.42 11.03 10.00
C GLU A 59 -9.50 11.24 11.20
N LEU A 60 -9.78 12.26 12.01
CA LEU A 60 -9.01 12.62 13.20
C LEU A 60 -9.84 12.53 14.48
N ASN A 61 -9.19 12.18 15.58
CA ASN A 61 -9.74 12.29 16.93
C ASN A 61 -8.62 12.45 17.95
N SER A 62 -8.98 12.81 19.19
CA SER A 62 -8.08 12.80 20.33
C SER A 62 -8.63 11.93 21.45
N LEU A 63 -7.81 11.01 21.95
CA LEU A 63 -8.11 10.16 23.09
C LEU A 63 -7.67 10.76 24.43
N GLY A 64 -7.22 12.01 24.43
CA GLY A 64 -6.75 12.75 25.60
C GLY A 64 -5.61 12.09 26.36
N SER A 65 -5.34 12.62 27.55
CA SER A 65 -4.52 11.97 28.57
C SER A 65 -5.21 10.73 29.17
N SER A 66 -4.45 9.93 29.90
CA SER A 66 -4.98 8.80 30.66
C SER A 66 -6.01 9.25 31.70
N GLU A 67 -5.78 10.41 32.32
CA GLU A 67 -6.63 11.02 33.34
C GLU A 67 -7.95 11.50 32.75
N ALA A 68 -7.91 12.25 31.64
CA ALA A 68 -9.11 12.69 30.93
C ALA A 68 -9.95 11.51 30.46
N ARG A 69 -9.30 10.45 29.95
CA ARG A 69 -9.98 9.22 29.54
C ARG A 69 -10.61 8.48 30.71
N ALA A 70 -9.95 8.43 31.86
CA ALA A 70 -10.50 7.81 33.06
C ALA A 70 -11.76 8.55 33.54
N ALA A 71 -11.74 9.88 33.56
CA ALA A 71 -12.92 10.68 33.91
C ALA A 71 -14.07 10.51 32.90
N TYR A 72 -13.76 10.47 31.61
CA TYR A 72 -14.74 10.24 30.56
C TYR A 72 -15.33 8.83 30.60
N ARG A 73 -14.55 7.82 31.00
CA ARG A 73 -15.01 6.42 31.09
C ARG A 73 -16.27 6.28 31.93
N ASP A 74 -16.32 6.92 33.10
CA ASP A 74 -17.46 6.81 34.00
C ASP A 74 -18.72 7.45 33.40
N THR A 75 -18.55 8.58 32.70
CA THR A 75 -19.62 9.25 31.95
C THR A 75 -20.17 8.32 30.85
N LEU A 76 -19.27 7.68 30.10
CA LEU A 76 -19.63 6.80 28.99
C LEU A 76 -20.31 5.51 29.48
N VAL A 77 -19.85 4.93 30.59
CA VAL A 77 -20.51 3.76 31.22
C VAL A 77 -21.91 4.14 31.68
N ALA A 78 -22.07 5.27 32.37
CA ALA A 78 -23.38 5.73 32.83
C ALA A 78 -24.36 5.96 31.66
N TYR A 79 -23.86 6.47 30.53
CA TYR A 79 -24.64 6.61 29.30
C TYR A 79 -25.07 5.23 28.75
N PHE A 80 -24.14 4.30 28.56
CA PHE A 80 -24.47 2.98 28.00
C PHE A 80 -25.38 2.14 28.90
N GLU A 81 -25.30 2.29 30.23
CA GLU A 81 -26.23 1.66 31.17
C GLU A 81 -27.67 2.15 30.98
N GLN A 82 -27.87 3.43 30.66
CA GLN A 82 -29.22 3.96 30.34
C GLN A 82 -29.78 3.35 29.03
N HIS A 83 -28.90 2.88 28.16
CA HIS A 83 -29.24 2.26 26.88
C HIS A 83 -28.94 0.76 26.85
N HIS A 84 -28.86 0.11 28.01
CA HIS A 84 -28.39 -1.27 28.14
C HIS A 84 -29.17 -2.28 27.29
N GLU A 85 -30.48 -2.07 27.09
CA GLU A 85 -31.36 -2.92 26.28
C GLU A 85 -30.99 -2.95 24.79
N VAL A 86 -30.33 -1.89 24.29
CA VAL A 86 -29.92 -1.76 22.88
C VAL A 86 -28.54 -2.38 22.64
N LEU A 87 -27.76 -2.60 23.71
CA LEU A 87 -26.42 -3.18 23.61
C LEU A 87 -26.49 -4.63 23.13
N ASP A 88 -25.64 -4.98 22.16
CA ASP A 88 -25.38 -6.38 21.85
C ASP A 88 -24.51 -7.06 22.91
N GLU A 89 -24.43 -8.38 22.83
CA GLU A 89 -23.71 -9.20 23.81
C GLU A 89 -22.21 -8.88 23.88
N ASP A 90 -21.58 -8.44 22.79
CA ASP A 90 -20.18 -8.02 22.80
C ASP A 90 -20.02 -6.67 23.52
N SER A 91 -20.93 -5.73 23.26
CA SER A 91 -20.94 -4.42 23.88
C SER A 91 -21.22 -4.49 25.38
N LYS A 92 -22.12 -5.36 25.83
CA LYS A 92 -22.36 -5.63 27.26
C LYS A 92 -21.10 -6.13 27.97
N ARG A 93 -20.29 -6.99 27.33
CA ARG A 93 -19.01 -7.46 27.88
C ARG A 93 -17.97 -6.33 27.93
N ARG A 94 -17.97 -5.46 26.93
CA ARG A 94 -17.05 -4.31 26.84
C ARG A 94 -17.39 -3.20 27.82
N LEU A 95 -18.64 -3.11 28.27
CA LEU A 95 -19.09 -2.07 29.20
C LEU A 95 -18.24 -2.03 30.47
N THR A 96 -17.89 -3.19 31.02
CA THR A 96 -17.07 -3.30 32.23
C THR A 96 -15.57 -3.25 31.97
N SER A 97 -15.11 -3.75 30.83
CA SER A 97 -13.69 -3.86 30.50
C SER A 97 -13.14 -2.63 29.77
N ASN A 98 -13.66 -2.32 28.59
CA ASN A 98 -13.25 -1.17 27.79
C ASN A 98 -14.46 -0.56 27.03
N PRO A 99 -15.20 0.36 27.68
CA PRO A 99 -16.44 0.92 27.13
C PRO A 99 -16.20 1.79 25.89
N LEU A 100 -15.01 2.38 25.72
CA LEU A 100 -14.67 3.13 24.51
C LEU A 100 -14.83 2.29 23.25
N ARG A 101 -14.52 0.98 23.32
CA ARG A 101 -14.63 0.06 22.18
C ARG A 101 -16.07 -0.26 21.76
N ILE A 102 -17.07 0.23 22.50
CA ILE A 102 -18.47 0.18 22.10
C ILE A 102 -18.75 1.21 21.00
N LEU A 103 -18.02 2.35 21.01
CA LEU A 103 -18.16 3.42 20.01
C LEU A 103 -17.81 2.98 18.57
N ASP A 104 -16.97 1.96 18.42
CA ASP A 104 -16.61 1.38 17.11
C ASP A 104 -17.54 0.22 16.67
N SER A 105 -18.61 -0.06 17.43
CA SER A 105 -19.56 -1.11 17.02
C SER A 105 -20.18 -0.78 15.66
N LYS A 106 -20.33 -1.81 14.82
CA LYS A 106 -20.97 -1.72 13.50
C LYS A 106 -22.40 -2.29 13.52
N ASN A 107 -22.96 -2.52 14.70
CA ASN A 107 -24.32 -3.02 14.86
C ASN A 107 -25.33 -1.92 14.47
N PRO A 108 -26.13 -2.09 13.40
CA PRO A 108 -27.07 -1.07 12.95
C PRO A 108 -28.11 -0.69 14.02
N ALA A 109 -28.49 -1.62 14.90
CA ALA A 109 -29.44 -1.37 15.97
C ALA A 109 -28.89 -0.40 17.03
N MET A 110 -27.56 -0.27 17.13
CA MET A 110 -26.89 0.62 18.09
C MET A 110 -26.56 1.99 17.49
N ALA A 111 -26.69 2.19 16.17
CA ALA A 111 -26.16 3.37 15.47
C ALA A 111 -26.66 4.69 16.07
N GLU A 112 -27.98 4.82 16.28
CA GLU A 112 -28.58 6.04 16.85
C GLU A 112 -28.04 6.37 18.25
N MET A 113 -27.87 5.34 19.09
CA MET A 113 -27.33 5.49 20.44
C MET A 113 -25.84 5.85 20.42
N LEU A 114 -25.06 5.29 19.50
CA LEU A 114 -23.64 5.61 19.35
C LEU A 114 -23.44 7.03 18.80
N ASP A 115 -24.32 7.50 17.93
CA ASP A 115 -24.28 8.86 17.37
C ASP A 115 -24.61 9.93 18.43
N ALA A 116 -25.44 9.59 19.42
CA ALA A 116 -25.80 10.45 20.53
C ALA A 116 -24.87 10.32 21.76
N ALA A 117 -23.86 9.45 21.70
CA ALA A 117 -22.95 9.23 22.83
C ALA A 117 -22.16 10.51 23.18
N PRO A 118 -21.86 10.73 24.48
CA PRO A 118 -20.97 11.81 24.90
C PRO A 118 -19.66 11.76 24.13
N GLN A 119 -19.07 12.90 23.76
CA GLN A 119 -17.84 12.93 22.98
C GLN A 119 -16.64 13.19 23.87
N LEU A 120 -15.60 12.35 23.77
CA LEU A 120 -14.37 12.53 24.54
C LEU A 120 -13.69 13.90 24.27
N MET A 121 -13.91 14.46 23.08
CA MET A 121 -13.40 15.79 22.69
C MET A 121 -13.87 16.92 23.63
N ASP A 122 -15.06 16.78 24.22
CA ASP A 122 -15.63 17.75 25.18
C ASP A 122 -15.05 17.60 26.60
N HIS A 123 -14.29 16.53 26.84
CA HIS A 123 -13.73 16.16 28.14
C HIS A 123 -12.20 16.15 28.15
N LEU A 124 -11.55 16.69 27.12
CA LEU A 124 -10.09 16.79 27.07
C LEU A 124 -9.56 17.71 28.17
N ASP A 125 -8.44 17.33 28.77
CA ASP A 125 -7.62 18.24 29.54
C ASP A 125 -7.02 19.35 28.66
N ALA A 126 -6.60 20.44 29.30
CA ALA A 126 -6.10 21.63 28.59
C ALA A 126 -4.90 21.32 27.68
N GLU A 127 -3.97 20.48 28.13
CA GLU A 127 -2.78 20.10 27.35
C GLU A 127 -3.16 19.27 26.11
N SER A 128 -4.06 18.30 26.27
CA SER A 128 -4.55 17.48 25.16
C SER A 128 -5.36 18.29 24.16
N ARG A 129 -6.11 19.29 24.63
CA ARG A 129 -6.84 20.23 23.77
C ARG A 129 -5.88 21.11 22.98
N GLU A 130 -4.91 21.72 23.65
CA GLU A 130 -3.88 22.55 23.00
C GLU A 130 -3.09 21.74 21.96
N HIS A 131 -2.68 20.50 22.30
CA HIS A 131 -2.00 19.61 21.38
C HIS A 131 -2.84 19.33 20.12
N PHE A 132 -4.14 19.08 20.28
CA PHE A 132 -5.04 18.81 19.17
C PHE A 132 -5.30 20.06 18.29
N ASP A 133 -5.48 21.22 18.92
CA ASP A 133 -5.67 22.50 18.22
C ASP A 133 -4.41 22.89 17.42
N GLN A 134 -3.21 22.64 17.96
CA GLN A 134 -1.95 22.87 17.23
C GLN A 134 -1.77 21.88 16.06
N LEU A 135 -2.08 20.59 16.26
CA LEU A 135 -2.04 19.59 15.19
C LEU A 135 -2.94 19.99 14.02
N THR A 136 -4.20 20.31 14.31
CA THR A 136 -5.18 20.70 13.29
C THR A 136 -4.75 21.96 12.54
N ALA A 137 -4.24 22.98 13.25
CA ALA A 137 -3.69 24.18 12.61
C ALA A 137 -2.51 23.87 11.66
N MET A 138 -1.63 22.92 12.01
CA MET A 138 -0.53 22.50 11.13
C MET A 138 -1.03 21.75 9.88
N LEU A 139 -2.06 20.90 10.02
CA LEU A 139 -2.67 20.20 8.90
C LEU A 139 -3.41 21.16 7.95
N GLU A 140 -4.15 22.12 8.51
CA GLU A 140 -4.80 23.20 7.74
C GLU A 140 -3.76 24.03 6.97
N ALA A 141 -2.66 24.42 7.63
CA ALA A 141 -1.57 25.17 7.00
C ALA A 141 -0.87 24.38 5.88
N ALA A 142 -0.83 23.05 5.99
CA ALA A 142 -0.31 22.16 4.98
C ALA A 142 -1.32 21.81 3.86
N GLY A 143 -2.56 22.31 3.96
CA GLY A 143 -3.62 22.06 2.97
C GLY A 143 -4.16 20.63 3.00
N ILE A 144 -4.18 19.99 4.16
CA ILE A 144 -4.74 18.64 4.34
C ILE A 144 -6.16 18.74 4.87
N ASP A 145 -7.13 18.32 4.06
CA ASP A 145 -8.51 18.17 4.49
C ASP A 145 -8.67 16.98 5.46
N TYR A 146 -9.48 17.17 6.50
CA TYR A 146 -9.81 16.12 7.47
C TYR A 146 -11.24 16.26 8.00
N VAL A 147 -11.74 15.18 8.60
CA VAL A 147 -13.01 15.14 9.32
C VAL A 147 -12.74 14.72 10.76
N ILE A 148 -13.37 15.40 11.72
CA ILE A 148 -13.35 14.96 13.11
C ILE A 148 -14.34 13.80 13.27
N ASN A 149 -13.84 12.64 13.70
CA ASN A 149 -14.65 11.47 14.01
C ASN A 149 -14.57 11.13 15.51
N PRO A 150 -15.52 11.59 16.33
CA PRO A 150 -15.53 11.32 17.78
C PRO A 150 -15.62 9.83 18.13
N ARG A 151 -16.11 9.00 17.21
CA ARG A 151 -16.21 7.54 17.36
C ARG A 151 -14.91 6.82 16.97
N LEU A 152 -13.92 7.54 16.46
CA LEU A 152 -12.62 6.95 16.11
C LEU A 152 -11.88 6.59 17.40
N VAL A 153 -12.01 5.33 17.78
CA VAL A 153 -11.28 4.69 18.86
C VAL A 153 -10.43 3.56 18.28
N ARG A 154 -9.35 3.22 18.96
CA ARG A 154 -8.42 2.20 18.48
C ARG A 154 -8.59 0.86 19.16
N GLY A 155 -8.25 -0.18 18.42
CA GLY A 155 -8.25 -1.56 18.91
C GLY A 155 -7.10 -1.88 19.87
N LEU A 156 -6.25 -0.91 20.22
CA LEU A 156 -5.14 -1.11 21.14
C LEU A 156 -5.22 -0.02 22.20
N ASP A 157 -5.19 -0.43 23.46
CA ASP A 157 -5.58 0.44 24.57
C ASP A 157 -4.45 1.41 24.97
N TYR A 158 -3.27 1.27 24.34
CA TYR A 158 -2.09 2.09 24.61
C TYR A 158 -2.10 3.47 23.96
N TYR A 159 -3.03 3.77 23.05
CA TYR A 159 -3.07 5.07 22.38
C TYR A 159 -3.41 6.19 23.37
N CYS A 160 -2.88 7.39 23.15
CA CYS A 160 -3.16 8.65 23.85
C CYS A 160 -3.17 9.81 22.87
N ARG A 161 -3.79 10.94 23.25
CA ARG A 161 -3.89 12.14 22.40
C ARG A 161 -4.30 11.77 20.96
N THR A 162 -3.55 12.19 19.94
CA THR A 162 -3.88 12.00 18.52
C THR A 162 -4.15 10.54 18.14
N VAL A 163 -5.27 10.31 17.45
CA VAL A 163 -5.51 9.11 16.65
C VAL A 163 -6.07 9.51 15.29
N PHE A 164 -5.67 8.78 14.24
CA PHE A 164 -6.11 9.11 12.89
C PHE A 164 -6.25 7.90 11.99
N GLU A 165 -7.19 7.94 11.05
CA GLU A 165 -7.34 6.94 10.00
C GLU A 165 -7.43 7.61 8.63
N TRP A 166 -6.85 6.97 7.62
CA TRP A 166 -7.22 7.25 6.23
C TRP A 166 -8.24 6.21 5.80
N THR A 167 -9.46 6.65 5.46
CA THR A 167 -10.57 5.78 5.07
C THR A 167 -10.89 5.95 3.58
N THR A 168 -11.49 4.93 2.95
CA THR A 168 -11.97 4.97 1.57
C THR A 168 -13.32 4.29 1.44
N THR A 169 -14.16 4.77 0.53
CA THR A 169 -15.43 4.15 0.16
C THR A 169 -15.29 3.12 -0.96
N ALA A 170 -14.17 3.13 -1.69
CA ALA A 170 -13.95 2.26 -2.86
C ALA A 170 -13.88 0.76 -2.51
N LEU A 171 -13.55 0.42 -1.26
CA LEU A 171 -13.44 -0.97 -0.78
C LEU A 171 -14.68 -1.48 -0.02
N GLY A 172 -15.78 -0.73 -0.02
CA GLY A 172 -17.03 -1.10 0.66
C GLY A 172 -17.03 -0.84 2.17
N SER A 173 -17.73 -1.70 2.94
CA SER A 173 -18.06 -1.49 4.37
C SER A 173 -16.88 -1.47 5.35
N GLN A 174 -15.67 -1.66 4.86
CA GLN A 174 -14.43 -1.63 5.62
C GLN A 174 -13.53 -0.67 4.86
N GLY A 175 -13.36 0.56 5.38
CA GLY A 175 -12.75 1.67 4.66
C GLY A 175 -11.31 1.99 5.04
N THR A 176 -10.83 1.64 6.23
CA THR A 176 -9.50 2.06 6.74
C THR A 176 -8.34 1.51 5.92
N VAL A 177 -7.53 2.36 5.28
CA VAL A 177 -6.34 2.00 4.48
C VAL A 177 -5.06 2.14 5.31
N CYS A 178 -4.98 3.21 6.10
CA CYS A 178 -3.87 3.50 6.99
C CYS A 178 -4.40 3.94 8.34
N ALA A 179 -3.67 3.55 9.38
CA ALA A 179 -4.08 3.73 10.75
C ALA A 179 -2.87 4.13 11.62
N GLY A 180 -2.89 5.32 12.21
CA GLY A 180 -1.93 5.73 13.22
C GLY A 180 -2.50 6.43 14.45
N GLY A 181 -1.58 6.94 15.27
CA GLY A 181 -1.85 7.70 16.48
C GLY A 181 -0.65 7.72 17.42
N ARG A 182 -0.77 8.50 18.49
CA ARG A 182 0.22 8.68 19.55
C ARG A 182 0.02 7.67 20.69
N TYR A 183 1.09 7.18 21.30
CA TYR A 183 1.08 6.06 22.25
C TYR A 183 2.20 6.14 23.30
N ASP A 184 2.35 7.29 23.95
CA ASP A 184 3.47 7.62 24.86
C ASP A 184 3.71 6.62 26.00
N GLY A 185 2.65 5.94 26.48
CA GLY A 185 2.74 4.98 27.58
C GLY A 185 3.28 3.60 27.19
N LEU A 186 3.37 3.26 25.89
CA LEU A 186 3.67 1.90 25.44
C LEU A 186 5.07 1.44 25.87
N VAL A 187 6.08 2.30 25.76
CA VAL A 187 7.47 1.93 26.09
C VAL A 187 7.62 1.64 27.58
N GLU A 188 6.96 2.42 28.44
CA GLU A 188 6.95 2.20 29.89
C GLU A 188 6.22 0.90 30.26
N GLN A 189 5.08 0.61 29.63
CA GLN A 189 4.34 -0.64 29.83
C GLN A 189 5.17 -1.89 29.49
N LEU A 190 6.15 -1.76 28.59
CA LEU A 190 7.09 -2.81 28.21
C LEU A 190 8.36 -2.85 29.09
N GLY A 191 8.43 -2.04 30.16
CA GLY A 191 9.55 -1.98 31.10
C GLY A 191 10.69 -1.04 30.70
N GLY A 192 10.47 -0.21 29.67
CA GLY A 192 11.40 0.86 29.28
C GLY A 192 11.21 2.15 30.08
N LYS A 193 11.98 3.18 29.71
CA LYS A 193 11.77 4.55 30.25
C LYS A 193 10.56 5.19 29.55
N PRO A 194 9.79 6.06 30.24
CA PRO A 194 8.75 6.87 29.60
C PRO A 194 9.28 7.54 28.33
N THR A 195 8.69 7.20 27.19
CA THR A 195 9.18 7.63 25.87
C THR A 195 7.98 7.94 24.99
N PRO A 196 7.70 9.23 24.74
CA PRO A 196 6.64 9.65 23.82
C PRO A 196 6.81 9.02 22.45
N ALA A 197 5.72 8.65 21.81
CA ALA A 197 5.79 7.96 20.54
C ALA A 197 4.54 8.17 19.68
N VAL A 198 4.73 8.28 18.37
CA VAL A 198 3.65 8.40 17.39
C VAL A 198 4.03 7.67 16.12
N GLY A 199 3.04 7.10 15.44
CA GLY A 199 3.28 6.43 14.19
C GLY A 199 2.02 5.91 13.52
N PHE A 200 2.21 5.17 12.43
CA PHE A 200 1.13 4.50 11.72
C PHE A 200 1.57 3.17 11.16
N ALA A 201 0.58 2.35 10.83
CA ALA A 201 0.72 1.18 9.97
C ALA A 201 -0.35 1.16 8.87
N MET A 202 0.01 0.63 7.71
CA MET A 202 -0.92 0.35 6.61
C MET A 202 -0.64 -1.04 6.01
N GLY A 203 -1.70 -1.71 5.58
CA GLY A 203 -1.60 -3.04 4.97
C GLY A 203 -1.27 -2.96 3.48
N ILE A 204 -0.18 -3.60 3.05
CA ILE A 204 0.29 -3.54 1.66
C ILE A 204 -0.73 -4.19 0.72
N GLU A 205 -1.26 -5.37 1.04
CA GLU A 205 -2.23 -6.06 0.18
C GLU A 205 -3.52 -5.27 0.03
N ARG A 206 -3.91 -4.54 1.08
CA ARG A 206 -5.09 -3.70 1.06
C ARG A 206 -4.88 -2.45 0.20
N LEU A 207 -3.69 -1.88 0.25
CA LEU A 207 -3.28 -0.78 -0.61
C LEU A 207 -3.23 -1.21 -2.09
N ILE A 208 -2.64 -2.38 -2.39
CA ILE A 208 -2.63 -2.95 -3.75
C ILE A 208 -4.06 -3.17 -4.24
N LEU A 209 -4.93 -3.78 -3.42
CA LEU A 209 -6.33 -3.98 -3.78
C LEU A 209 -7.05 -2.66 -4.09
N LEU A 210 -6.74 -1.58 -3.36
CA LEU A 210 -7.30 -0.26 -3.63
C LEU A 210 -6.83 0.28 -4.98
N LEU A 211 -5.53 0.19 -5.26
CA LEU A 211 -4.95 0.60 -6.55
C LEU A 211 -5.53 -0.21 -7.72
N GLU A 212 -5.71 -1.52 -7.56
CA GLU A 212 -6.37 -2.38 -8.55
C GLU A 212 -7.83 -1.96 -8.78
N THR A 213 -8.57 -1.70 -7.70
CA THR A 213 -9.99 -1.33 -7.76
C THR A 213 -10.20 0.01 -8.45
N LEU A 214 -9.23 0.92 -8.32
CA LEU A 214 -9.26 2.25 -8.92
C LEU A 214 -8.52 2.34 -10.26
N GLU A 215 -7.98 1.22 -10.76
CA GLU A 215 -7.20 1.15 -12.00
C GLU A 215 -5.98 2.11 -12.01
N LEU A 216 -5.37 2.31 -10.85
CA LEU A 216 -4.24 3.23 -10.65
C LEU A 216 -2.86 2.56 -10.73
N ILE A 217 -2.80 1.24 -10.98
CA ILE A 217 -1.53 0.53 -11.14
C ILE A 217 -0.93 0.92 -12.49
N PRO A 218 0.28 1.53 -12.54
CA PRO A 218 0.92 1.85 -13.80
C PRO A 218 1.27 0.59 -14.59
N ASP A 219 1.11 0.63 -15.91
CA ASP A 219 1.46 -0.48 -16.81
C ASP A 219 2.91 -0.96 -16.60
N GLU A 220 3.83 -0.06 -16.26
CA GLU A 220 5.22 -0.41 -16.02
C GLU A 220 5.43 -1.31 -14.79
N ALA A 221 4.54 -1.20 -13.80
CA ALA A 221 4.55 -2.00 -12.58
C ALA A 221 4.08 -3.44 -12.80
N LEU A 222 3.29 -3.69 -13.85
CA LEU A 222 2.71 -5.01 -14.18
C LEU A 222 3.71 -6.04 -14.70
N GLY A 223 5.02 -5.74 -14.71
CA GLY A 223 6.03 -6.80 -14.81
C GLY A 223 6.04 -7.55 -16.15
N GLY A 224 5.93 -6.87 -17.30
CA GLY A 224 5.97 -7.52 -18.61
C GLY A 224 7.38 -7.92 -19.09
N CYS A 225 7.43 -8.84 -20.06
CA CYS A 225 8.63 -9.07 -20.88
C CYS A 225 8.79 -7.89 -21.85
N ASP A 226 10.00 -7.41 -22.10
CA ASP A 226 10.23 -6.38 -23.13
C ASP A 226 10.48 -7.03 -24.49
N VAL A 227 11.33 -8.08 -24.49
CA VAL A 227 11.82 -8.77 -25.68
C VAL A 227 11.81 -10.28 -25.50
N TYR A 228 11.22 -10.98 -26.45
CA TYR A 228 11.19 -12.44 -26.50
C TYR A 228 12.12 -12.98 -27.58
N VAL A 229 13.16 -13.73 -27.21
CA VAL A 229 14.08 -14.38 -28.17
C VAL A 229 13.50 -15.72 -28.60
N LEU A 230 13.30 -15.92 -29.90
CA LEU A 230 12.64 -17.07 -30.50
C LEU A 230 13.54 -17.68 -31.59
N PRO A 231 14.18 -18.83 -31.33
CA PRO A 231 14.76 -19.65 -32.39
C PRO A 231 13.62 -20.25 -33.23
N MET A 232 13.70 -20.15 -34.56
CA MET A 232 12.64 -20.62 -35.46
C MET A 232 12.57 -22.16 -35.53
N ASP A 233 13.71 -22.81 -35.32
CA ASP A 233 13.91 -24.26 -35.30
C ASP A 233 14.88 -24.66 -34.17
N ASP A 234 15.22 -25.93 -34.08
CA ASP A 234 16.12 -26.43 -33.04
C ASP A 234 17.60 -26.11 -33.32
N ASN A 235 17.98 -25.92 -34.59
CA ASN A 235 19.36 -25.57 -35.00
C ASN A 235 19.75 -24.17 -34.50
N ALA A 236 18.77 -23.26 -34.44
CA ALA A 236 18.99 -21.90 -33.96
C ALA A 236 19.11 -21.76 -32.42
N THR A 237 18.87 -22.83 -31.67
CA THR A 237 18.78 -22.77 -30.19
C THR A 237 20.08 -22.30 -29.54
N ILE A 238 21.23 -22.82 -29.97
CA ILE A 238 22.54 -22.46 -29.39
C ILE A 238 22.85 -20.98 -29.62
N THR A 239 22.59 -20.48 -30.83
CA THR A 239 22.79 -19.07 -31.18
C THR A 239 21.83 -18.17 -30.39
N ALA A 240 20.57 -18.58 -30.24
CA ALA A 240 19.57 -17.84 -29.47
C ALA A 240 19.94 -17.71 -27.99
N ILE A 241 20.46 -18.78 -27.37
CA ILE A 241 20.94 -18.75 -25.98
C ILE A 241 22.11 -17.77 -25.85
N THR A 242 23.10 -17.88 -26.73
CA THR A 242 24.30 -17.03 -26.70
C THR A 242 23.94 -15.55 -26.88
N LEU A 243 23.05 -15.24 -27.84
CA LEU A 243 22.58 -13.88 -28.09
C LEU A 243 21.78 -13.32 -26.90
N ALA A 244 20.91 -14.14 -26.30
CA ALA A 244 20.13 -13.74 -25.13
C ALA A 244 21.03 -13.37 -23.94
N GLU A 245 22.08 -14.16 -23.68
CA GLU A 245 23.06 -13.86 -22.62
C GLU A 245 23.88 -12.62 -22.93
N GLN A 246 24.32 -12.43 -24.18
CA GLN A 246 25.01 -11.21 -24.59
C GLN A 246 24.14 -9.97 -24.35
N LEU A 247 22.87 -10.02 -24.77
CA LEU A 247 21.92 -8.91 -24.58
C LEU A 247 21.65 -8.62 -23.10
N ARG A 248 21.60 -9.64 -22.23
CA ARG A 248 21.49 -9.46 -20.77
C ARG A 248 22.71 -8.73 -20.19
N GLY A 249 23.90 -8.97 -20.74
CA GLY A 249 25.13 -8.27 -20.37
C GLY A 249 25.17 -6.82 -20.88
N GLU A 250 24.74 -6.57 -22.11
CA GLU A 250 24.74 -5.24 -22.73
C GLU A 250 23.61 -4.33 -22.24
N LEU A 251 22.47 -4.91 -21.87
CA LEU A 251 21.24 -4.25 -21.44
C LEU A 251 20.70 -4.87 -20.13
N PRO A 252 21.34 -4.67 -18.96
CA PRO A 252 20.89 -5.25 -17.70
C PRO A 252 19.46 -4.87 -17.28
N GLU A 253 18.96 -3.73 -17.75
CA GLU A 253 17.61 -3.23 -17.53
C GLU A 253 16.52 -3.91 -18.40
N LEU A 254 16.93 -4.66 -19.43
CA LEU A 254 16.02 -5.30 -20.38
C LEU A 254 15.41 -6.58 -19.79
N ARG A 255 14.07 -6.65 -19.73
CA ARG A 255 13.34 -7.87 -19.34
C ARG A 255 13.26 -8.83 -20.53
N LEU A 256 14.33 -9.57 -20.75
CA LEU A 256 14.46 -10.51 -21.87
C LEU A 256 14.07 -11.93 -21.47
N GLN A 257 13.12 -12.51 -22.22
CA GLN A 257 12.77 -13.93 -22.12
C GLN A 257 13.25 -14.69 -23.34
N LEU A 258 13.90 -15.83 -23.13
CA LEU A 258 14.27 -16.76 -24.20
C LEU A 258 13.22 -17.87 -24.28
N HIS A 259 12.86 -18.25 -25.50
CA HIS A 259 12.09 -19.46 -25.74
C HIS A 259 12.91 -20.70 -25.40
N CYS A 260 12.40 -21.52 -24.47
CA CYS A 260 13.00 -22.81 -24.14
C CYS A 260 11.99 -23.95 -24.42
N GLY A 261 12.51 -25.07 -24.93
CA GLY A 261 11.73 -26.25 -25.31
C GLY A 261 11.45 -26.32 -26.82
N GLY A 262 10.94 -27.48 -27.25
CA GLY A 262 10.61 -27.72 -28.66
C GLY A 262 9.24 -27.18 -29.07
N GLY A 263 8.86 -27.51 -30.30
CA GLY A 263 7.58 -27.15 -30.90
C GLY A 263 7.75 -26.45 -32.25
N SER A 264 6.68 -26.43 -33.04
CA SER A 264 6.67 -25.77 -34.36
C SER A 264 6.78 -24.24 -34.21
N PHE A 265 7.31 -23.57 -35.23
CA PHE A 265 7.40 -22.10 -35.28
C PHE A 265 6.09 -21.40 -34.87
N LYS A 266 4.95 -21.87 -35.38
CA LYS A 266 3.61 -21.33 -35.02
C LYS A 266 3.32 -21.43 -33.52
N SER A 267 3.70 -22.54 -32.89
CA SER A 267 3.53 -22.73 -31.44
C SER A 267 4.47 -21.85 -30.62
N ARG A 268 5.70 -21.62 -31.11
CA ARG A 268 6.67 -20.70 -30.49
C ARG A 268 6.18 -19.26 -30.59
N MET A 269 5.70 -18.83 -31.75
CA MET A 269 5.17 -17.48 -31.97
C MET A 269 3.96 -17.21 -31.06
N LYS A 270 3.04 -18.18 -30.92
CA LYS A 270 1.91 -18.04 -29.98
C LYS A 270 2.36 -17.87 -28.52
N LYS A 271 3.51 -18.42 -28.12
CA LYS A 271 4.08 -18.21 -26.78
C LYS A 271 4.72 -16.83 -26.65
N ALA A 272 5.39 -16.33 -27.70
CA ALA A 272 5.87 -14.95 -27.74
C ALA A 272 4.72 -13.94 -27.67
N ASP A 273 3.61 -14.18 -28.37
CA ASP A 273 2.43 -13.31 -28.29
C ASP A 273 1.79 -13.30 -26.89
N LYS A 274 1.96 -14.38 -26.11
CA LYS A 274 1.45 -14.51 -24.72
C LYS A 274 2.41 -14.01 -23.65
N SER A 275 3.65 -13.65 -23.99
CA SER A 275 4.65 -13.22 -23.00
C SER A 275 4.56 -11.74 -22.65
N ASP A 276 3.61 -11.01 -23.27
CA ASP A 276 3.51 -9.56 -23.20
C ASP A 276 4.75 -8.79 -23.65
N ALA A 277 5.60 -9.47 -24.44
CA ALA A 277 6.73 -8.84 -25.10
C ALA A 277 6.27 -7.80 -26.12
N SER A 278 6.93 -6.65 -26.12
CA SER A 278 6.72 -5.64 -27.16
C SER A 278 7.32 -6.10 -28.50
N MET A 279 8.40 -6.87 -28.43
CA MET A 279 9.14 -7.35 -29.60
C MET A 279 9.56 -8.81 -29.45
N ALA A 280 9.68 -9.51 -30.59
CA ALA A 280 10.35 -10.79 -30.69
C ALA A 280 11.62 -10.68 -31.55
N ILE A 281 12.70 -11.31 -31.10
CA ILE A 281 13.91 -11.55 -31.91
C ILE A 281 13.77 -12.94 -32.50
N LEU A 282 13.69 -13.04 -33.82
CA LEU A 282 13.59 -14.30 -34.55
C LEU A 282 14.96 -14.68 -35.11
N LEU A 283 15.34 -15.94 -34.94
CA LEU A 283 16.58 -16.51 -35.46
C LEU A 283 16.29 -17.81 -36.21
N GLY A 284 16.42 -17.80 -37.53
CA GLY A 284 16.42 -18.98 -38.39
C GLY A 284 17.81 -19.23 -38.98
N GLU A 285 17.89 -20.19 -39.91
CA GLU A 285 19.14 -20.55 -40.60
C GLU A 285 19.74 -19.36 -41.37
N ASP A 286 18.90 -18.57 -42.04
CA ASP A 286 19.34 -17.39 -42.82
C ASP A 286 19.91 -16.29 -41.91
N GLU A 287 19.23 -15.96 -40.81
CA GLU A 287 19.71 -14.98 -39.83
C GLU A 287 21.07 -15.40 -39.23
N ILE A 288 21.23 -16.69 -38.93
CA ILE A 288 22.49 -17.21 -38.38
C ILE A 288 23.61 -17.13 -39.41
N ALA A 289 23.35 -17.55 -40.65
CA ALA A 289 24.33 -17.50 -41.74
C ALA A 289 24.80 -16.06 -42.04
N GLN A 290 23.91 -15.08 -41.88
CA GLN A 290 24.19 -13.67 -42.15
C GLN A 290 24.64 -12.87 -40.92
N GLN A 291 24.77 -13.51 -39.76
CA GLN A 291 25.01 -12.84 -38.47
C GLN A 291 24.02 -11.70 -38.19
N SER A 292 22.77 -11.89 -38.60
CA SER A 292 21.66 -10.98 -38.41
C SER A 292 20.59 -11.57 -37.50
N ALA A 293 19.59 -10.78 -37.14
CA ALA A 293 18.42 -11.22 -36.41
C ALA A 293 17.20 -10.43 -36.90
N THR A 294 16.05 -11.09 -36.97
CA THR A 294 14.81 -10.45 -37.41
C THR A 294 14.03 -9.96 -36.20
N LEU A 295 13.87 -8.65 -36.08
CA LEU A 295 13.02 -8.01 -35.08
C LEU A 295 11.57 -7.94 -35.57
N LYS A 296 10.66 -8.56 -34.82
CA LYS A 296 9.22 -8.47 -35.05
C LYS A 296 8.56 -7.67 -33.92
N PHE A 297 7.78 -6.65 -34.27
CA PHE A 297 6.96 -5.92 -33.32
C PHE A 297 5.67 -6.72 -33.04
N LEU A 298 5.37 -6.99 -31.77
CA LEU A 298 4.24 -7.83 -31.34
C LEU A 298 3.02 -7.01 -30.88
N ARG A 299 3.23 -5.71 -30.66
CA ARG A 299 2.23 -4.76 -30.13
C ARG A 299 2.03 -3.53 -31.02
N ASP A 300 2.84 -3.40 -32.06
CA ASP A 300 2.77 -2.36 -33.08
C ASP A 300 2.64 -3.02 -34.46
N ASP A 301 1.87 -2.41 -35.37
CA ASP A 301 1.72 -2.86 -36.76
C ASP A 301 2.89 -2.43 -37.66
N ARG A 302 4.10 -2.48 -37.12
CA ARG A 302 5.33 -2.09 -37.81
C ARG A 302 5.92 -3.28 -38.56
N GLU A 303 6.47 -3.01 -39.73
CA GLU A 303 7.20 -4.03 -40.49
C GLU A 303 8.38 -4.60 -39.70
N GLN A 304 8.67 -5.87 -39.95
CA GLN A 304 9.81 -6.56 -39.35
C GLN A 304 11.12 -5.94 -39.84
N GLN A 305 12.12 -5.89 -38.96
CA GLN A 305 13.42 -5.29 -39.27
C GLN A 305 14.53 -6.33 -39.14
N ASN A 306 15.29 -6.55 -40.20
CA ASN A 306 16.51 -7.35 -40.11
C ASN A 306 17.66 -6.47 -39.59
N VAL A 307 18.31 -6.89 -38.51
CA VAL A 307 19.33 -6.11 -37.81
C VAL A 307 20.57 -6.98 -37.58
N PRO A 308 21.80 -6.47 -37.83
CA PRO A 308 23.03 -7.20 -37.49
C PRO A 308 23.10 -7.50 -35.99
N GLN A 309 23.43 -8.75 -35.62
CA GLN A 309 23.49 -9.18 -34.21
C GLN A 309 24.44 -8.30 -33.38
N ALA A 310 25.58 -7.89 -33.97
CA ALA A 310 26.56 -7.01 -33.34
C ALA A 310 26.03 -5.61 -32.96
N THR A 311 24.92 -5.16 -33.57
CA THR A 311 24.30 -3.86 -33.30
C THR A 311 22.93 -3.96 -32.65
N LEU A 312 22.50 -5.19 -32.33
CA LEU A 312 21.15 -5.46 -31.85
C LEU A 312 20.89 -4.80 -30.49
N GLY A 313 21.83 -4.88 -29.55
CA GLY A 313 21.71 -4.22 -28.24
C GLY A 313 21.52 -2.71 -28.35
N ARG A 314 22.29 -2.04 -29.23
CA ARG A 314 22.14 -0.60 -29.49
C ARG A 314 20.78 -0.27 -30.11
N THR A 315 20.32 -1.10 -31.05
CA THR A 315 19.04 -0.91 -31.73
C THR A 315 17.87 -1.07 -30.75
N LEU A 316 17.89 -2.12 -29.91
CA LEU A 316 16.91 -2.33 -28.86
C LEU A 316 16.89 -1.17 -27.85
N ARG A 317 18.05 -0.67 -27.45
CA ARG A 317 18.16 0.51 -26.56
C ARG A 317 17.48 1.74 -27.16
N GLY A 318 17.65 1.98 -28.46
CA GLY A 318 16.99 3.09 -29.17
C GLY A 318 15.46 2.90 -29.25
N LEU A 319 15.01 1.70 -29.59
CA LEU A 319 13.58 1.39 -29.74
C LEU A 319 12.84 1.37 -28.40
N LEU A 320 13.50 0.97 -27.32
CA LEU A 320 12.94 0.87 -25.97
C LEU A 320 13.37 2.02 -25.06
N ALA A 321 13.96 3.09 -25.59
CA ALA A 321 14.56 4.16 -24.79
C ALA A 321 13.61 4.73 -23.72
N LEU A 322 12.32 4.89 -24.04
CA LEU A 322 11.31 5.41 -23.11
C LEU A 322 10.89 4.40 -22.04
N VAL A 323 10.93 3.10 -22.36
CA VAL A 323 10.64 2.01 -21.40
C VAL A 323 11.83 1.78 -20.47
N LEU A 324 13.05 1.81 -21.02
CA LEU A 324 14.29 1.60 -20.29
C LEU A 324 14.64 2.80 -19.39
N SER A 325 14.37 4.03 -19.81
CA SER A 325 14.67 5.23 -19.01
C SER A 325 13.83 5.35 -17.74
N LYS A 326 12.61 4.79 -17.74
CA LYS A 326 11.73 4.73 -16.56
C LYS A 326 12.12 3.65 -15.55
N ARG A 327 13.07 2.75 -15.88
CA ARG A 327 13.52 1.66 -15.01
C ARG A 327 14.98 1.90 -14.62
N PRO A 328 15.27 2.72 -13.59
CA PRO A 328 16.64 2.95 -13.18
C PRO A 328 17.28 1.62 -12.75
N TYR A 329 18.43 1.31 -13.36
CA TYR A 329 19.29 0.22 -12.94
C TYR A 329 19.69 0.45 -11.48
N LYS A 330 19.24 -0.42 -10.57
CA LYS A 330 19.78 -0.54 -9.22
C LYS A 330 20.76 -1.72 -9.24
N PRO A 331 22.09 -1.48 -9.23
CA PRO A 331 23.02 -2.58 -8.99
C PRO A 331 22.65 -3.22 -7.65
N ARG A 332 22.54 -4.54 -7.65
CA ARG A 332 22.38 -5.33 -6.42
C ARG A 332 23.61 -5.19 -5.53
#